data_AF-A0A1G7FTV9-F1
#
_entry.id   AF-A0A1G7FTV9-F1
#
_cell.length_a   1.000
_cell.length_b   1.000
_cell.length_c   1.000
_cell.angle_alpha   90.00
_cell.angle_beta   90.00
_cell.angle_gamma   90.00
#
_symmetry.space_group_name_H-M   'P 1'
#
loop_
_entity.id
_entity.type
_entity.pdbx_description
1 polymer ?
#
loop_
_entity_poly.entity_id
_entity_poly.type
_entity_poly.pdbx_seq_one_letter_code
_entity_poly.pdbx_strand_id
1 'polypeptide(L)'
;MLTQIIIMKHITSFLTLALFSFLLVSCDTDSDTIDINGDLTAQIGIPIKNQVPNRAYDTEFNGIYHGIIASGETTSRGKIWINLGNNSLYSASIEMVNGDVYDFVLKNDYYQINTQTEVQFLGTAGKFTVNVSDINAPVVTEVVLNNQSYFSSVVKSRNMSEAISSTGIFEDPVNTSFTGTWNIISDGTIMGPNGYDGQAITSVVVTYNGVMYTETMMEDYYFDCTREEETIPTMEEHGEGSILAGSQVSEFGGRTVWSLGVFPAKPTGYINITDCFKDISSGWFMWGHRTNGLTRNGEIYIDPPL
;
A
#
# COMPACT_ATOMS: atom_id res chain seq x y z
N MET A 1 -35.28 21.62 -65.61
CA MET A 1 -36.31 21.03 -64.73
C MET A 1 -36.00 21.52 -63.32
N LEU A 2 -36.59 22.63 -62.84
CA LEU A 2 -37.94 22.74 -62.24
C LEU A 2 -38.14 21.69 -61.12
N THR A 3 -38.53 21.95 -59.86
CA THR A 3 -38.95 23.15 -59.10
C THR A 3 -39.19 22.71 -57.62
N GLN A 4 -39.24 23.66 -56.68
CA GLN A 4 -40.09 23.74 -55.44
C GLN A 4 -39.88 22.71 -54.29
N ILE A 5 -39.55 23.10 -53.04
CA ILE A 5 -40.23 23.95 -52.02
C ILE A 5 -41.57 23.40 -51.52
N ILE A 6 -41.64 22.90 -50.27
CA ILE A 6 -42.69 23.09 -49.21
C ILE A 6 -42.00 22.70 -47.87
N ILE A 7 -41.64 23.56 -46.90
CA ILE A 7 -42.37 24.43 -45.96
C ILE A 7 -43.23 23.70 -44.90
N MET A 8 -42.70 23.69 -43.67
CA MET A 8 -43.38 23.87 -42.35
C MET A 8 -44.91 23.82 -42.25
N LYS A 9 -45.42 23.01 -41.30
CA LYS A 9 -46.55 23.35 -40.40
C LYS A 9 -46.55 22.42 -39.18
N HIS A 10 -46.08 22.86 -38.01
CA HIS A 10 -46.82 23.54 -36.94
C HIS A 10 -48.05 22.79 -36.38
N ILE A 11 -47.90 22.42 -35.10
CA ILE A 11 -48.77 22.78 -33.96
C ILE A 11 -50.14 22.07 -33.86
N THR A 12 -50.50 21.77 -32.61
CA THR A 12 -51.81 21.46 -32.00
C THR A 12 -52.37 20.02 -32.01
N SER A 13 -52.11 19.33 -30.89
CA SER A 13 -53.09 18.60 -30.05
C SER A 13 -52.31 18.10 -28.82
N PHE A 14 -52.06 18.86 -27.76
CA PHE A 14 -52.99 19.36 -26.72
C PHE A 14 -54.24 18.49 -26.47
N LEU A 15 -54.23 17.88 -25.27
CA LEU A 15 -55.37 17.69 -24.37
C LEU A 15 -56.19 16.39 -24.48
N THR A 16 -55.80 15.41 -23.67
CA THR A 16 -56.66 14.47 -22.90
C THR A 16 -55.77 13.92 -21.78
N LEU A 17 -55.47 14.71 -20.74
CA LEU A 17 -56.29 14.98 -19.55
C LEU A 17 -56.75 13.71 -18.81
N ALA A 18 -55.99 13.40 -17.75
CA ALA A 18 -56.42 12.94 -16.43
C ALA A 18 -57.14 11.59 -16.29
N LEU A 19 -56.47 10.63 -15.66
CA LEU A 19 -56.84 10.04 -14.37
C LEU A 19 -55.89 8.85 -14.09
N PHE A 20 -54.89 9.03 -13.23
CA PHE A 20 -54.53 8.03 -12.22
C PHE A 20 -53.62 8.71 -11.19
N SER A 21 -54.29 9.43 -10.30
CA SER A 21 -53.76 9.73 -8.98
C SER A 21 -53.45 8.43 -8.23
N PHE A 22 -52.56 8.52 -7.26
CA PHE A 22 -52.15 7.48 -6.31
C PHE A 22 -51.19 6.44 -6.86
N LEU A 23 -49.90 6.74 -6.75
CA LEU A 23 -49.02 6.06 -5.81
C LEU A 23 -47.85 7.01 -5.57
N LEU A 24 -48.01 7.88 -4.56
CA LEU A 24 -46.86 8.41 -3.83
C LEU A 24 -46.20 7.19 -3.21
N VAL A 25 -45.33 6.53 -3.97
CA VAL A 25 -44.31 5.65 -3.41
C VAL A 25 -43.46 6.60 -2.59
N SER A 26 -43.77 6.69 -1.29
CA SER A 26 -42.75 6.97 -0.30
C SER A 26 -41.69 5.91 -0.53
N CYS A 27 -40.68 6.27 -1.31
CA CYS A 27 -39.39 5.67 -1.17
C CYS A 27 -38.98 6.11 0.24
N ASP A 28 -39.43 5.36 1.25
CA ASP A 28 -38.62 5.17 2.43
C ASP A 28 -37.31 4.66 1.83
N THR A 29 -36.36 5.59 1.65
CA THR A 29 -34.99 5.19 1.79
C THR A 29 -34.94 4.68 3.21
N ASP A 30 -35.16 3.37 3.36
CA ASP A 30 -34.54 2.61 4.43
C ASP A 30 -33.09 3.06 4.38
N SER A 31 -32.77 4.07 5.17
CA SER A 31 -31.40 4.30 5.55
C SER A 31 -31.12 3.04 6.33
N ASP A 32 -30.52 2.07 5.66
CA ASP A 32 -29.78 1.01 6.32
C ASP A 32 -28.85 1.76 7.27
N THR A 33 -29.30 1.92 8.51
CA THR A 33 -28.42 2.17 9.62
C THR A 33 -27.63 0.89 9.71
N ILE A 34 -26.59 0.79 8.88
CA ILE A 34 -25.59 -0.24 8.94
C ILE A 34 -25.16 -0.22 10.40
N ASP A 35 -25.43 -1.31 11.11
CA ASP A 35 -25.09 -1.43 12.53
C ASP A 35 -23.56 -1.55 12.63
N ILE A 36 -22.90 -0.38 12.60
CA ILE A 36 -21.44 -0.24 12.70
C ILE A 36 -20.94 -0.87 14.02
N ASN A 37 -21.79 -0.93 15.06
CA ASN A 37 -21.42 -1.46 16.36
C ASN A 37 -21.39 -3.00 16.41
N GLY A 38 -22.27 -3.66 15.64
CA GLY A 38 -22.26 -5.12 15.51
C GLY A 38 -20.95 -5.66 14.93
N ASP A 39 -20.40 -4.95 13.94
CA ASP A 39 -19.18 -5.34 13.22
C ASP A 39 -17.91 -5.16 14.06
N LEU A 40 -17.85 -4.11 14.89
CA LEU A 40 -16.69 -3.78 15.74
C LEU A 40 -16.32 -4.89 16.74
N THR A 41 -17.32 -5.52 17.37
CA THR A 41 -17.06 -6.54 18.40
C THR A 41 -16.73 -7.91 17.82
N ALA A 42 -17.15 -8.18 16.58
CA ALA A 42 -16.91 -9.46 15.90
C ALA A 42 -15.41 -9.70 15.62
N GLN A 43 -14.60 -8.64 15.59
CA GLN A 43 -13.17 -8.70 15.32
C GLN A 43 -12.30 -8.80 16.60
N ILE A 44 -12.90 -8.89 17.78
CA ILE A 44 -12.15 -9.06 19.04
C ILE A 44 -11.57 -10.47 19.09
N GLY A 45 -10.25 -10.57 19.33
CA GLY A 45 -9.54 -11.85 19.40
C GLY A 45 -9.05 -12.39 18.05
N ILE A 46 -9.37 -11.72 16.95
CA ILE A 46 -8.77 -12.00 15.63
C ILE A 46 -7.36 -11.38 15.61
N PRO A 47 -6.32 -12.12 15.18
CA PRO A 47 -4.98 -11.55 14.96
C PRO A 47 -5.06 -10.30 14.08
N ILE A 48 -4.33 -9.24 14.42
CA ILE A 48 -4.47 -7.91 13.76
C ILE A 48 -4.27 -8.01 12.25
N LYS A 49 -3.35 -8.86 11.78
CA LYS A 49 -3.10 -9.08 10.35
C LYS A 49 -4.28 -9.68 9.58
N ASN A 50 -5.26 -10.24 10.27
CA ASN A 50 -6.47 -10.82 9.69
C ASN A 50 -7.72 -9.98 9.98
N GLN A 51 -7.56 -8.80 10.61
CA GLN A 51 -8.68 -7.89 10.85
C GLN A 51 -8.98 -7.08 9.60
N VAL A 52 -10.28 -6.85 9.35
CA VAL A 52 -10.74 -6.00 8.26
C VAL A 52 -10.84 -4.57 8.77
N PRO A 53 -10.27 -3.57 8.06
CA PRO A 53 -10.41 -2.17 8.46
C PRO A 53 -11.88 -1.78 8.53
N ASN A 54 -12.28 -1.10 9.61
CA ASN A 54 -13.64 -0.62 9.77
C ASN A 54 -13.85 0.64 8.91
N ARG A 55 -14.85 0.57 8.02
CA ARG A 55 -15.22 1.66 7.10
C ARG A 55 -15.52 2.99 7.81
N ALA A 56 -16.08 2.96 9.02
CA ALA A 56 -16.34 4.16 9.81
C ALA A 56 -15.06 4.95 10.14
N TYR A 57 -13.90 4.29 10.10
CA TYR A 57 -12.62 4.87 10.44
C TYR A 57 -11.72 5.17 9.24
N ASP A 58 -12.21 5.03 8.00
CA ASP A 58 -11.41 5.27 6.78
C ASP A 58 -10.84 6.71 6.71
N THR A 59 -11.54 7.68 7.32
CA THR A 59 -11.17 9.10 7.37
C THR A 59 -10.80 9.59 8.77
N GLU A 60 -10.72 8.69 9.76
CA GLU A 60 -10.39 9.03 11.14
C GLU A 60 -8.99 8.53 11.50
N PHE A 61 -8.48 8.92 12.68
CA PHE A 61 -7.20 8.38 13.18
C PHE A 61 -7.34 6.96 13.72
N ASN A 62 -8.55 6.53 14.06
CA ASN A 62 -8.83 5.15 14.45
C ASN A 62 -8.68 4.20 13.25
N GLY A 63 -8.52 2.90 13.50
CA GLY A 63 -8.47 1.88 12.44
C GLY A 63 -7.16 1.11 12.39
N ILE A 64 -6.88 0.51 11.24
CA ILE A 64 -5.69 -0.33 11.02
C ILE A 64 -4.65 0.45 10.20
N TYR A 65 -3.40 0.35 10.60
CA TYR A 65 -2.24 0.81 9.84
C TYR A 65 -1.35 -0.38 9.55
N HIS A 66 -0.81 -0.43 8.34
CA HIS A 66 0.03 -1.52 7.85
C HIS A 66 1.26 -0.96 7.16
N GLY A 67 2.37 -1.68 7.21
CA GLY A 67 3.56 -1.34 6.46
C GLY A 67 4.74 -2.19 6.88
N ILE A 68 5.92 -1.59 6.88
CA ILE A 68 7.18 -2.30 7.05
C ILE A 68 7.97 -1.82 8.27
N ILE A 69 8.88 -2.69 8.69
CA ILE A 69 9.96 -2.39 9.63
C ILE A 69 11.26 -2.91 9.03
N ALA A 70 12.33 -2.12 9.11
CA ALA A 70 13.61 -2.46 8.48
C ALA A 70 14.80 -1.91 9.27
N SER A 71 15.86 -2.71 9.36
CA SER A 71 17.12 -2.28 9.97
C SER A 71 17.86 -1.31 9.03
N GLY A 72 18.49 -0.28 9.59
CA GLY A 72 19.39 0.59 8.83
C GLY A 72 20.75 -0.03 8.54
N GLU A 73 21.17 -1.01 9.34
CA GLU A 73 22.54 -1.52 9.40
C GLU A 73 22.67 -2.95 8.87
N THR A 74 21.55 -3.64 8.71
CA THR A 74 21.48 -5.05 8.30
C THR A 74 20.34 -5.28 7.33
N THR A 75 20.19 -6.51 6.84
CA THR A 75 19.06 -6.93 6.00
C THR A 75 17.84 -7.40 6.81
N SER A 76 17.86 -7.24 8.15
CA SER A 76 16.73 -7.58 9.01
C SER A 76 15.52 -6.68 8.71
N ARG A 77 14.37 -7.29 8.46
CA ARG A 77 13.13 -6.62 8.06
C ARG A 77 11.90 -7.46 8.38
N GLY A 78 10.74 -6.83 8.33
CA GLY A 78 9.46 -7.46 8.58
C GLY A 78 8.29 -6.53 8.21
N LYS A 79 7.09 -6.99 8.54
CA LYS A 79 5.85 -6.23 8.41
C LYS A 79 5.34 -5.81 9.79
N ILE A 80 4.64 -4.69 9.83
CA ILE A 80 4.02 -4.15 11.05
C ILE A 80 2.54 -3.92 10.80
N TRP A 81 1.71 -4.28 11.79
CA TRP A 81 0.29 -3.96 11.84
C TRP A 81 -0.02 -3.25 13.14
N ILE A 82 -0.76 -2.15 13.07
CA ILE A 82 -1.09 -1.31 14.20
C ILE A 82 -2.60 -1.10 14.19
N ASN A 83 -3.26 -1.52 15.26
CA ASN A 83 -4.68 -1.31 15.49
C ASN A 83 -4.85 -0.16 16.49
N LEU A 84 -5.38 0.96 16.02
CA LEU A 84 -5.73 2.13 16.81
C LEU A 84 -7.24 2.17 17.06
N GLY A 85 -7.79 1.16 17.72
CA GLY A 85 -9.22 1.12 18.05
C GLY A 85 -10.13 0.67 16.92
N ASN A 86 -9.62 -0.02 15.90
CA ASN A 86 -10.42 -0.64 14.83
C ASN A 86 -11.56 -1.52 15.38
N ASN A 87 -11.31 -2.18 16.50
CA ASN A 87 -12.26 -3.03 17.23
C ASN A 87 -12.36 -2.60 18.72
N SER A 88 -12.22 -1.30 18.98
CA SER A 88 -12.11 -0.72 20.35
C SER A 88 -10.89 -1.14 21.17
N LEU A 89 -9.93 -1.87 20.59
CA LEU A 89 -8.66 -2.23 21.23
C LEU A 89 -7.49 -1.50 20.57
N TYR A 90 -6.46 -1.22 21.37
CA TYR A 90 -5.18 -0.68 20.90
C TYR A 90 -4.12 -1.77 21.02
N SER A 91 -3.63 -2.23 19.88
CA SER A 91 -2.66 -3.32 19.82
C SER A 91 -1.81 -3.19 18.57
N ALA A 92 -0.65 -3.83 18.55
CA ALA A 92 0.15 -3.93 17.35
C ALA A 92 0.93 -5.24 17.32
N SER A 93 1.32 -5.65 16.13
CA SER A 93 2.11 -6.85 15.91
C SER A 93 3.17 -6.59 14.84
N ILE A 94 4.36 -7.14 15.04
CA ILE A 94 5.46 -7.12 14.09
C ILE A 94 5.82 -8.56 13.76
N GLU A 95 5.83 -8.89 12.47
CA GLU A 95 6.24 -10.20 11.95
C GLU A 95 7.50 -10.02 11.10
N MET A 96 8.59 -10.62 11.56
CA MET A 96 9.88 -10.56 10.89
C MET A 96 9.98 -11.64 9.82
N VAL A 97 10.81 -11.42 8.78
CA VAL A 97 11.01 -12.39 7.69
C VAL A 97 11.57 -13.74 8.18
N ASN A 98 12.24 -13.77 9.34
CA ASN A 98 12.71 -15.02 9.95
C ASN A 98 11.61 -15.81 10.70
N GLY A 99 10.37 -15.32 10.71
CA GLY A 99 9.22 -15.93 11.38
C GLY A 99 9.00 -15.50 12.83
N ASP A 100 9.86 -14.63 13.38
CA ASP A 100 9.64 -14.09 14.73
C ASP A 100 8.44 -13.14 14.74
N VAL A 101 7.57 -13.28 15.74
CA VAL A 101 6.40 -12.41 15.95
C VAL A 101 6.53 -11.70 17.29
N TYR A 102 6.30 -10.39 17.28
CA TYR A 102 6.36 -9.52 18.45
C TYR A 102 5.03 -8.78 18.61
N ASP A 103 4.35 -9.00 19.73
CA ASP A 103 3.08 -8.32 20.04
C ASP A 103 3.29 -7.18 21.04
N PHE A 104 2.51 -6.12 20.83
CA PHE A 104 2.59 -4.89 21.61
C PHE A 104 1.21 -4.45 22.06
N VAL A 105 1.18 -3.89 23.27
CA VAL A 105 0.00 -3.25 23.84
C VAL A 105 0.31 -1.79 24.15
N LEU A 106 -0.72 -0.98 24.27
CA LEU A 106 -0.56 0.42 24.63
C LEU A 106 0.09 0.57 26.02
N LYS A 107 1.02 1.53 26.15
CA LYS A 107 1.79 1.74 27.37
C LYS A 107 0.98 2.11 28.62
N ASN A 108 -0.11 2.89 28.55
CA ASN A 108 -0.91 3.33 29.73
C ASN A 108 -2.29 3.93 29.37
N ASP A 109 -3.15 4.03 30.40
CA ASP A 109 -4.63 4.18 30.44
C ASP A 109 -5.39 4.76 29.23
N TYR A 110 -6.30 3.92 28.72
CA TYR A 110 -7.29 4.15 27.66
C TYR A 110 -8.04 5.49 27.70
N TYR A 111 -8.21 6.07 28.89
CA TYR A 111 -9.10 7.21 29.14
C TYR A 111 -8.61 8.56 28.60
N GLN A 112 -7.38 8.66 28.06
CA GLN A 112 -6.84 9.90 27.47
C GLN A 112 -6.66 9.84 25.94
N ILE A 113 -7.01 8.73 25.29
CA ILE A 113 -6.62 8.49 23.88
C ILE A 113 -7.55 9.18 22.88
N ASN A 114 -8.80 9.49 23.25
CA ASN A 114 -9.81 9.96 22.30
C ASN A 114 -9.45 11.27 21.58
N THR A 115 -8.38 11.96 22.01
CA THR A 115 -7.83 13.15 21.35
C THR A 115 -6.32 13.07 21.09
N GLN A 116 -5.67 11.94 21.40
CA GLN A 116 -4.23 11.78 21.23
C GLN A 116 -3.95 11.17 19.87
N THR A 117 -3.35 11.97 18.99
CA THR A 117 -2.80 11.50 17.72
C THR A 117 -1.44 10.82 17.90
N GLU A 118 -0.89 10.78 19.12
CA GLU A 118 0.40 10.15 19.41
C GLU A 118 0.23 9.11 20.53
N VAL A 119 0.63 7.88 20.26
CA VAL A 119 0.47 6.75 21.17
C VAL A 119 1.75 5.91 21.25
N GLN A 120 2.07 5.40 22.44
CA GLN A 120 3.24 4.56 22.65
C GLN A 120 2.85 3.10 22.89
N PHE A 121 3.47 2.21 22.14
CA PHE A 121 3.32 0.77 22.24
C PHE A 121 4.53 0.15 22.97
N LEU A 122 4.26 -0.78 23.88
CA LEU A 122 5.25 -1.55 24.61
C LEU A 122 4.97 -3.05 24.45
N GLY A 123 6.04 -3.81 24.23
CA GLY A 123 6.05 -5.27 24.22
C GLY A 123 7.22 -5.78 25.05
N THR A 124 7.29 -7.10 25.26
CA THR A 124 8.42 -7.71 25.99
C THR A 124 9.74 -7.55 25.26
N ALA A 125 9.70 -7.54 23.93
CA ALA A 125 10.88 -7.43 23.07
C ALA A 125 11.22 -5.99 22.67
N GLY A 126 10.37 -5.00 22.96
CA GLY A 126 10.56 -3.71 22.31
C GLY A 126 9.55 -2.62 22.64
N LYS A 127 9.67 -1.52 21.90
CA LYS A 127 8.76 -0.37 21.96
C LYS A 127 8.76 0.39 20.64
N PHE A 128 7.73 1.19 20.44
CA PHE A 128 7.71 2.26 19.43
C PHE A 128 6.62 3.28 19.76
N THR A 129 6.67 4.42 19.09
CA THR A 129 5.67 5.49 19.18
C THR A 129 5.08 5.73 17.81
N VAL A 130 3.75 5.91 17.72
CA VAL A 130 3.03 6.19 16.48
C VAL A 130 2.40 7.57 16.60
N ASN A 131 2.59 8.40 15.59
CA ASN A 131 1.93 9.69 15.45
C ASN A 131 1.08 9.70 14.17
N VAL A 132 -0.24 9.78 14.33
CA VAL A 132 -1.28 9.81 13.29
C VAL A 132 -1.96 11.18 13.19
N SER A 133 -1.22 12.25 13.50
CA SER A 133 -1.74 13.62 13.35
C SER A 133 -2.06 13.95 11.90
N ASP A 134 -1.34 13.33 10.96
CA ASP A 134 -1.74 13.17 9.57
C ASP A 134 -2.01 11.68 9.31
N ILE A 135 -3.27 11.35 9.02
CA ILE A 135 -3.68 9.96 8.78
C ILE A 135 -3.13 9.39 7.46
N ASN A 136 -2.76 10.26 6.51
CA ASN A 136 -2.21 9.87 5.22
C ASN A 136 -0.68 9.80 5.24
N ALA A 137 -0.05 10.34 6.29
CA ALA A 137 1.40 10.31 6.48
C ALA A 137 1.75 9.99 7.96
N PRO A 138 1.32 8.82 8.47
CA PRO A 138 1.60 8.44 9.86
C PRO A 138 3.10 8.26 10.07
N VAL A 139 3.59 8.68 11.24
CA VAL A 139 5.02 8.63 11.58
C VAL A 139 5.23 7.65 12.73
N VAL A 140 6.08 6.65 12.52
CA VAL A 140 6.48 5.69 13.56
C VAL A 140 7.92 5.98 13.98
N THR A 141 8.14 6.22 15.26
CA THR A 141 9.45 6.58 15.83
C THR A 141 9.84 5.69 16.99
N GLU A 142 11.12 5.77 17.38
CA GLU A 142 11.70 4.99 18.47
C GLU A 142 11.46 3.48 18.37
N VAL A 143 11.44 2.93 17.14
CA VAL A 143 11.22 1.51 16.94
C VAL A 143 12.44 0.74 17.42
N VAL A 144 12.26 0.00 18.51
CA VAL A 144 13.31 -0.82 19.11
C VAL A 144 12.80 -2.23 19.30
N LEU A 145 13.54 -3.22 18.78
CA LEU A 145 13.30 -4.65 18.96
C LEU A 145 14.59 -5.31 19.44
N ASN A 146 14.54 -6.06 20.54
CA ASN A 146 15.68 -6.76 21.13
C ASN A 146 16.92 -5.85 21.29
N ASN A 147 16.69 -4.62 21.77
CA ASN A 147 17.70 -3.55 21.91
C ASN A 147 18.36 -3.08 20.60
N GLN A 148 17.77 -3.37 19.44
CA GLN A 148 18.20 -2.85 18.14
C GLN A 148 17.18 -1.85 17.60
N SER A 149 17.68 -0.76 17.03
CA SER A 149 16.83 0.26 16.39
C SER A 149 16.44 -0.17 14.98
N TYR A 150 15.20 0.13 14.62
CA TYR A 150 14.65 -0.08 13.29
C TYR A 150 14.02 1.22 12.76
N PHE A 151 13.90 1.28 11.44
CA PHE A 151 13.05 2.22 10.74
C PHE A 151 11.69 1.58 10.48
N SER A 152 10.65 2.40 10.33
CA SER A 152 9.33 1.94 9.94
C SER A 152 8.65 2.96 9.04
N SER A 153 7.89 2.45 8.09
CA SER A 153 6.99 3.22 7.26
C SER A 153 5.66 2.48 7.24
N VAL A 154 4.59 3.17 7.64
CA VAL A 154 3.25 2.62 7.68
C VAL A 154 2.31 3.53 6.93
N VAL A 155 1.22 2.98 6.47
CA VAL A 155 0.13 3.69 5.80
C VAL A 155 -1.18 3.23 6.41
N LYS A 156 -2.22 4.04 6.26
CA LYS A 156 -3.55 3.69 6.75
C LYS A 156 -4.18 2.65 5.83
N SER A 157 -4.62 1.54 6.42
CA SER A 157 -5.42 0.54 5.75
C SER A 157 -6.90 0.91 5.86
N ARG A 158 -7.65 0.82 4.76
CA ARG A 158 -9.07 1.21 4.69
C ARG A 158 -9.93 0.06 4.19
N ASN A 159 -11.23 0.11 4.46
CA ASN A 159 -12.11 -1.05 4.30
C ASN A 159 -12.17 -1.61 2.86
N MET A 160 -12.16 -0.75 1.85
CA MET A 160 -12.20 -1.16 0.43
C MET A 160 -10.84 -1.01 -0.27
N SER A 161 -9.81 -0.60 0.47
CA SER A 161 -8.49 -0.33 -0.04
C SER A 161 -7.49 -0.68 1.07
N GLU A 162 -7.38 -1.98 1.31
CA GLU A 162 -6.46 -2.50 2.30
C GLU A 162 -5.03 -2.20 1.85
N ALA A 163 -4.23 -1.63 2.73
CA ALA A 163 -2.83 -1.37 2.43
C ALA A 163 -2.05 -2.68 2.32
N ILE A 164 -1.11 -2.74 1.38
CA ILE A 164 -0.30 -3.92 1.10
C ILE A 164 1.17 -3.53 1.20
N SER A 165 1.99 -4.42 1.74
CA SER A 165 3.44 -4.24 1.73
C SER A 165 4.17 -5.53 1.38
N SER A 166 5.28 -5.37 0.68
CA SER A 166 6.23 -6.43 0.36
C SER A 166 7.62 -6.02 0.82
N THR A 167 8.30 -6.92 1.50
CA THR A 167 9.67 -6.69 2.00
C THR A 167 10.67 -7.35 1.07
N GLY A 168 11.92 -6.92 1.16
CA GLY A 168 12.99 -7.46 0.33
C GLY A 168 14.36 -6.91 0.69
N ILE A 169 15.36 -7.36 -0.05
CA ILE A 169 16.74 -6.88 0.04
C ILE A 169 17.24 -6.45 -1.32
N PHE A 170 18.33 -5.69 -1.29
CA PHE A 170 19.16 -5.50 -2.46
C PHE A 170 20.61 -5.87 -2.15
N GLU A 171 21.36 -6.25 -3.17
CA GLU A 171 22.80 -6.47 -3.07
C GLU A 171 23.53 -6.12 -4.37
N ASP A 172 24.74 -5.59 -4.24
CA ASP A 172 25.72 -5.52 -5.35
C ASP A 172 26.55 -6.83 -5.33
N PRO A 173 26.44 -7.70 -6.35
CA PRO A 173 27.14 -8.98 -6.37
C PRO A 173 28.67 -8.84 -6.48
N VAL A 174 29.16 -7.68 -6.92
CA VAL A 174 30.60 -7.36 -6.98
C VAL A 174 31.08 -6.77 -5.65
N ASN A 175 30.24 -6.00 -4.97
CA ASN A 175 30.53 -5.45 -3.64
C ASN A 175 29.44 -5.79 -2.63
N THR A 176 29.56 -6.97 -2.04
CA THR A 176 28.58 -7.51 -1.08
C THR A 176 28.41 -6.68 0.19
N SER A 177 29.28 -5.70 0.47
CA SER A 177 29.07 -4.72 1.55
C SER A 177 28.01 -3.67 1.21
N PHE A 178 27.65 -3.52 -0.05
CA PHE A 178 26.59 -2.66 -0.53
C PHE A 178 25.29 -3.47 -0.60
N THR A 179 24.65 -3.61 0.55
CA THR A 179 23.40 -4.35 0.72
C THR A 179 22.54 -3.67 1.77
N GLY A 180 21.22 -3.84 1.66
CA GLY A 180 20.24 -3.25 2.56
C GLY A 180 18.86 -3.83 2.31
N THR A 181 17.82 -3.15 2.78
CA THR A 181 16.44 -3.59 2.53
C THR A 181 15.81 -2.82 1.38
N TRP A 182 14.88 -3.46 0.68
CA TRP A 182 14.11 -2.89 -0.42
C TRP A 182 12.64 -3.27 -0.23
N ASN A 183 11.81 -2.31 0.17
CA ASN A 183 10.43 -2.59 0.55
C ASN A 183 9.48 -1.75 -0.31
N ILE A 184 8.35 -2.33 -0.69
CA ILE A 184 7.33 -1.73 -1.55
C ILE A 184 6.04 -1.64 -0.74
N ILE A 185 5.34 -0.51 -0.83
CA ILE A 185 4.06 -0.29 -0.15
C ILE A 185 3.05 0.26 -1.16
N SER A 186 1.82 -0.25 -1.06
CA SER A 186 0.61 0.39 -1.56
C SER A 186 -0.29 0.76 -0.40
N ASP A 187 -0.81 1.99 -0.39
CA ASP A 187 -1.83 2.43 0.57
C ASP A 187 -3.27 2.20 0.09
N GLY A 188 -3.43 1.55 -1.07
CA GLY A 188 -4.71 1.24 -1.70
C GLY A 188 -5.48 2.44 -2.24
N THR A 189 -4.94 3.66 -2.20
CA THR A 189 -5.66 4.86 -2.69
C THR A 189 -5.98 4.80 -4.18
N ILE A 190 -5.22 4.02 -4.95
CA ILE A 190 -5.44 3.79 -6.38
C ILE A 190 -5.58 2.28 -6.61
N MET A 191 -6.83 1.83 -6.74
CA MET A 191 -7.18 0.45 -7.05
C MET A 191 -7.30 0.25 -8.57
N GLY A 192 -6.80 -0.87 -9.07
CA GLY A 192 -6.86 -1.26 -10.49
C GLY A 192 -6.38 -0.19 -11.48
N PRO A 193 -5.19 0.40 -11.27
CA PRO A 193 -4.74 1.56 -12.07
C PRO A 193 -4.61 1.27 -13.56
N ASN A 194 -4.33 0.01 -13.93
CA ASN A 194 -4.17 -0.44 -15.32
C ASN A 194 -5.44 -1.13 -15.87
N GLY A 195 -6.59 -1.03 -15.17
CA GLY A 195 -7.85 -1.68 -15.59
C GLY A 195 -7.95 -3.17 -15.23
N TYR A 196 -6.97 -3.70 -14.49
CA TYR A 196 -6.98 -5.04 -13.89
C TYR A 196 -7.17 -4.94 -12.36
N ASP A 197 -7.16 -6.07 -11.67
CA ASP A 197 -7.14 -6.08 -10.19
C ASP A 197 -5.83 -5.47 -9.65
N GLY A 198 -5.66 -5.42 -8.33
CA GLY A 198 -4.45 -4.92 -7.69
C GLY A 198 -4.48 -3.43 -7.34
N GLN A 199 -3.33 -2.89 -6.97
CA GLN A 199 -3.19 -1.54 -6.42
C GLN A 199 -1.91 -0.87 -6.96
N ALA A 200 -1.93 0.46 -7.12
CA ALA A 200 -0.72 1.19 -7.49
C ALA A 200 0.33 1.15 -6.36
N ILE A 201 1.60 1.05 -6.73
CA ILE A 201 2.69 1.27 -5.77
C ILE A 201 2.69 2.73 -5.38
N THR A 202 2.57 3.02 -4.09
CA THR A 202 2.55 4.40 -3.57
C THR A 202 3.86 4.81 -2.93
N SER A 203 4.66 3.84 -2.47
CA SER A 203 6.00 4.15 -2.02
C SER A 203 6.97 2.98 -2.10
N VAL A 204 8.25 3.35 -2.19
CA VAL A 204 9.39 2.45 -2.06
C VAL A 204 10.26 2.93 -0.92
N VAL A 205 10.59 2.02 -0.01
CA VAL A 205 11.39 2.30 1.19
C VAL A 205 12.65 1.46 1.17
N VAL A 206 13.80 2.14 1.10
CA VAL A 206 15.13 1.51 1.08
C VAL A 206 15.87 1.90 2.36
N THR A 207 16.44 0.92 3.05
CA THR A 207 17.33 1.19 4.20
C THR A 207 18.74 0.73 3.90
N TYR A 208 19.70 1.62 4.15
CA TYR A 208 21.11 1.35 3.92
C TYR A 208 22.00 2.27 4.77
N ASN A 209 23.05 1.71 5.38
CA ASN A 209 24.09 2.45 6.10
C ASN A 209 23.53 3.44 7.13
N GLY A 210 22.58 2.97 7.94
CA GLY A 210 21.94 3.75 9.00
C GLY A 210 20.96 4.82 8.52
N VAL A 211 20.57 4.81 7.24
CA VAL A 211 19.65 5.78 6.63
C VAL A 211 18.45 5.06 6.04
N MET A 212 17.27 5.69 6.14
CA MET A 212 16.06 5.32 5.41
C MET A 212 15.81 6.33 4.30
N TYR A 213 15.58 5.82 3.10
CA TYR A 213 15.14 6.59 1.95
C TYR A 213 13.71 6.17 1.59
N THR A 214 12.89 7.15 1.20
CA THR A 214 11.52 6.92 0.76
C THR A 214 11.31 7.65 -0.55
N GLU A 215 10.82 6.93 -1.55
CA GLU A 215 10.28 7.49 -2.79
C GLU A 215 8.76 7.33 -2.77
N THR A 216 8.03 8.36 -3.18
CA THR A 216 6.55 8.37 -3.25
C THR A 216 6.04 8.76 -4.63
N MET A 217 6.94 9.04 -5.58
CA MET A 217 6.59 9.30 -6.98
C MET A 217 7.08 8.12 -7.81
N MET A 218 6.14 7.43 -8.44
CA MET A 218 6.41 6.34 -9.37
C MET A 218 6.21 6.85 -10.79
N GLU A 219 7.10 6.45 -11.71
CA GLU A 219 6.95 6.77 -13.13
C GLU A 219 6.11 5.72 -13.85
N ASP A 220 5.26 6.18 -14.78
CA ASP A 220 4.65 5.28 -15.76
C ASP A 220 5.73 4.69 -16.66
N TYR A 221 5.53 3.46 -17.12
CA TYR A 221 6.50 2.75 -17.95
C TYR A 221 5.83 1.97 -19.07
N TYR A 222 6.60 1.68 -20.11
CA TYR A 222 6.16 0.78 -21.19
C TYR A 222 6.23 -0.67 -20.72
N PHE A 223 5.10 -1.37 -20.72
CA PHE A 223 5.04 -2.79 -20.38
C PHE A 223 4.80 -3.65 -21.61
N ASP A 224 5.85 -4.33 -22.09
CA ASP A 224 5.80 -5.06 -23.36
C ASP A 224 4.81 -6.25 -23.33
N CYS A 225 4.44 -6.74 -22.14
CA CYS A 225 3.51 -7.86 -21.95
C CYS A 225 2.12 -7.54 -22.46
N THR A 226 1.62 -6.35 -22.12
CA THR A 226 0.28 -5.88 -22.48
C THR A 226 0.30 -4.98 -23.72
N ARG A 227 1.51 -4.55 -24.15
CA ARG A 227 1.73 -3.56 -25.21
C ARG A 227 1.05 -2.23 -24.91
N GLU A 228 0.96 -1.90 -23.63
CA GLU A 228 0.44 -0.62 -23.17
C GLU A 228 1.57 0.39 -23.14
N GLU A 229 1.32 1.58 -23.70
CA GLU A 229 2.32 2.64 -23.81
C GLU A 229 2.62 3.31 -22.47
N GLU A 230 1.67 3.27 -21.53
CA GLU A 230 1.74 3.88 -20.21
C GLU A 230 1.11 2.91 -19.18
N THR A 231 1.96 2.22 -18.42
CA THR A 231 1.56 1.32 -17.33
C THR A 231 1.99 1.92 -16.00
N ILE A 232 1.04 2.04 -15.06
CA ILE A 232 1.30 2.49 -13.69
C ILE A 232 1.94 1.31 -12.92
N PRO A 233 3.00 1.53 -12.12
CA PRO A 233 3.56 0.48 -11.28
C PRO A 233 2.57 -0.08 -10.26
N THR A 234 2.50 -1.41 -10.15
CA THR A 234 1.45 -2.11 -9.40
C THR A 234 1.96 -3.19 -8.47
N MET A 235 1.13 -3.47 -7.46
CA MET A 235 1.16 -4.69 -6.65
C MET A 235 -0.14 -5.47 -6.88
N GLU A 236 -0.06 -6.79 -6.83
CA GLU A 236 -1.21 -7.70 -6.85
C GLU A 236 -2.04 -7.73 -8.14
N GLU A 237 -1.58 -7.07 -9.21
CA GLU A 237 -2.30 -6.99 -10.49
C GLU A 237 -2.54 -8.36 -11.15
N HIS A 238 -1.61 -9.30 -10.94
CA HIS A 238 -1.65 -10.64 -11.51
C HIS A 238 -1.67 -11.74 -10.44
N GLY A 239 -2.21 -11.42 -9.27
CA GLY A 239 -2.38 -12.32 -8.14
C GLY A 239 -1.37 -12.10 -7.01
N GLU A 240 -1.63 -12.80 -5.90
CA GLU A 240 -0.95 -12.62 -4.60
C GLU A 240 0.58 -12.58 -4.73
N GLY A 241 1.21 -11.50 -4.28
CA GLY A 241 2.65 -11.26 -4.30
C GLY A 241 3.22 -10.74 -5.63
N SER A 242 2.40 -10.46 -6.64
CA SER A 242 2.90 -9.87 -7.89
C SER A 242 3.28 -8.40 -7.72
N ILE A 243 4.38 -7.98 -8.38
CA ILE A 243 4.87 -6.59 -8.37
C ILE A 243 5.42 -6.25 -9.74
N LEU A 244 4.97 -5.15 -10.33
CA LEU A 244 5.42 -4.69 -11.64
C LEU A 244 5.80 -3.21 -11.57
N ALA A 245 7.09 -2.89 -11.77
CA ALA A 245 7.58 -1.53 -11.77
C ALA A 245 8.80 -1.41 -12.70
N GLY A 246 8.72 -0.55 -13.72
CA GLY A 246 9.75 -0.48 -14.75
C GLY A 246 10.44 0.83 -14.96
N SER A 247 11.76 0.76 -15.19
CA SER A 247 12.61 1.93 -15.46
C SER A 247 12.42 3.09 -14.47
N GLN A 248 12.10 2.76 -13.21
CA GLN A 248 11.82 3.74 -12.17
C GLN A 248 13.07 4.53 -11.82
N VAL A 249 12.92 5.80 -11.45
CA VAL A 249 14.02 6.69 -11.07
C VAL A 249 13.75 7.28 -9.69
N SER A 250 14.62 6.96 -8.74
CA SER A 250 14.49 7.42 -7.34
C SER A 250 15.77 8.08 -6.84
N GLU A 251 15.67 8.92 -5.81
CA GLU A 251 16.81 9.59 -5.18
C GLU A 251 17.15 8.99 -3.81
N PHE A 252 17.85 7.86 -3.80
CA PHE A 252 18.30 7.18 -2.58
C PHE A 252 19.70 7.65 -2.16
N GLY A 253 19.84 8.94 -1.83
CA GLY A 253 21.17 9.54 -1.59
C GLY A 253 22.05 9.62 -2.85
N GLY A 254 21.42 9.40 -4.01
CA GLY A 254 21.98 9.45 -5.34
C GLY A 254 20.96 8.89 -6.35
N ARG A 255 21.12 9.26 -7.62
CA ARG A 255 20.20 8.84 -8.67
C ARG A 255 20.24 7.33 -8.84
N THR A 256 19.10 6.68 -8.60
CA THR A 256 18.94 5.23 -8.68
C THR A 256 17.93 4.89 -9.75
N VAL A 257 18.32 4.11 -10.74
CA VAL A 257 17.39 3.54 -11.74
C VAL A 257 17.15 2.10 -11.38
N TRP A 258 15.91 1.63 -11.39
CA TRP A 258 15.61 0.27 -11.01
C TRP A 258 14.41 -0.29 -11.78
N SER A 259 14.26 -1.61 -11.70
CA SER A 259 13.12 -2.32 -12.27
C SER A 259 12.87 -3.61 -11.49
N LEU A 260 11.61 -3.92 -11.31
CA LEU A 260 11.17 -5.06 -10.52
C LEU A 260 9.94 -5.69 -11.20
N GLY A 261 10.09 -6.96 -11.58
CA GLY A 261 8.99 -7.78 -12.09
C GLY A 261 8.90 -9.05 -11.27
N VAL A 262 8.15 -9.03 -10.17
CA VAL A 262 7.83 -10.23 -9.37
C VAL A 262 6.56 -10.84 -9.94
N PHE A 263 6.66 -12.11 -10.33
CA PHE A 263 5.55 -12.86 -10.89
C PHE A 263 5.56 -14.28 -10.31
N PRO A 264 4.86 -14.52 -9.19
CA PRO A 264 4.95 -15.77 -8.43
C PRO A 264 4.60 -17.03 -9.22
N ALA A 265 3.79 -16.91 -10.28
CA ALA A 265 3.47 -18.04 -11.15
C ALA A 265 4.63 -18.49 -12.07
N LYS A 266 5.72 -17.71 -12.19
CA LYS A 266 6.92 -18.14 -12.91
C LYS A 266 7.80 -19.04 -12.05
N PRO A 267 8.55 -20.00 -12.66
CA PRO A 267 9.43 -20.89 -11.92
C PRO A 267 10.48 -20.18 -11.06
N THR A 268 10.96 -19.01 -11.49
CA THR A 268 11.94 -18.22 -10.75
C THR A 268 11.30 -17.20 -9.81
N GLY A 269 9.99 -16.97 -9.93
CA GLY A 269 9.28 -15.87 -9.26
C GLY A 269 9.49 -14.49 -9.88
N TYR A 270 10.29 -14.35 -10.95
CA TYR A 270 10.58 -13.05 -11.58
C TYR A 270 10.51 -13.08 -13.10
N ILE A 271 10.14 -11.94 -13.67
CA ILE A 271 10.11 -11.67 -15.12
C ILE A 271 10.89 -10.42 -15.46
N ASN A 272 11.48 -10.39 -16.66
CA ASN A 272 11.94 -9.14 -17.24
C ASN A 272 10.73 -8.36 -17.76
N ILE A 273 10.44 -7.23 -17.14
CA ILE A 273 9.34 -6.34 -17.54
C ILE A 273 9.49 -5.73 -18.94
N THR A 274 10.71 -5.71 -19.50
CA THR A 274 10.97 -5.28 -20.88
C THR A 274 10.89 -6.43 -21.88
N ASP A 275 10.92 -7.68 -21.41
CA ASP A 275 10.86 -8.90 -22.21
C ASP A 275 10.18 -9.99 -21.39
N CYS A 276 8.85 -10.00 -21.45
CA CYS A 276 7.96 -10.80 -20.60
C CYS A 276 8.11 -12.32 -20.74
N PHE A 277 8.77 -12.76 -21.80
CA PHE A 277 9.05 -14.17 -22.05
C PHE A 277 10.34 -14.62 -21.37
N LYS A 278 11.15 -13.69 -20.89
CA LYS A 278 12.40 -13.97 -20.21
C LYS A 278 12.19 -14.03 -18.70
N ASP A 279 12.26 -15.25 -18.18
CA ASP A 279 12.38 -15.47 -16.74
C ASP A 279 13.76 -14.98 -16.28
N ILE A 280 13.77 -14.23 -15.18
CA ILE A 280 14.98 -13.74 -14.51
C ILE A 280 14.96 -14.21 -13.04
N SER A 281 16.02 -13.99 -12.28
CA SER A 281 16.12 -14.43 -10.87
C SER A 281 15.88 -13.32 -9.84
N SER A 282 15.82 -12.07 -10.28
CA SER A 282 15.75 -10.90 -9.40
C SER A 282 15.29 -9.67 -10.18
N GLY A 283 14.87 -8.62 -9.45
CA GLY A 283 14.88 -7.26 -9.99
C GLY A 283 16.33 -6.75 -10.15
N TRP A 284 16.48 -5.55 -10.69
CA TRP A 284 17.80 -4.92 -10.84
C TRP A 284 17.76 -3.44 -10.47
N PHE A 285 18.92 -2.91 -10.07
CA PHE A 285 19.13 -1.49 -9.88
C PHE A 285 20.49 -1.02 -10.42
N MET A 286 20.57 0.27 -10.72
CA MET A 286 21.77 1.03 -11.00
C MET A 286 21.77 2.29 -10.13
N TRP A 287 22.67 2.35 -9.14
CA TRP A 287 22.72 3.39 -8.12
C TRP A 287 23.96 4.26 -8.29
N GLY A 288 23.75 5.49 -8.76
CA GLY A 288 24.79 6.50 -8.92
C GLY A 288 25.03 7.27 -7.63
N HIS A 289 26.20 7.13 -7.02
CA HIS A 289 26.56 7.85 -5.81
C HIS A 289 26.78 9.34 -6.10
N ARG A 290 26.15 10.20 -5.31
CA ARG A 290 26.03 11.65 -5.60
C ARG A 290 27.36 12.39 -5.72
N THR A 291 28.41 11.97 -5.00
CA THR A 291 29.63 12.80 -4.83
C THR A 291 30.90 12.27 -5.50
N ASN A 292 30.99 10.98 -5.82
CA ASN A 292 32.23 10.37 -6.33
C ASN A 292 32.08 9.78 -7.74
N GLY A 293 30.89 9.87 -8.34
CA GLY A 293 30.60 9.35 -9.68
C GLY A 293 30.62 7.83 -9.79
N LEU A 294 30.76 7.10 -8.67
CA LEU A 294 30.67 5.64 -8.68
C LEU A 294 29.22 5.22 -8.94
N THR A 295 29.05 4.29 -9.86
CA THR A 295 27.76 3.65 -10.14
C THR A 295 27.84 2.19 -9.69
N ARG A 296 26.89 1.78 -8.86
CA ARG A 296 26.70 0.41 -8.40
C ARG A 296 25.62 -0.23 -9.25
N ASN A 297 25.80 -1.49 -9.62
CA ASN A 297 24.76 -2.30 -10.25
C ASN A 297 24.49 -3.48 -9.33
N GLY A 298 23.23 -3.84 -9.17
CA GLY A 298 22.90 -4.95 -8.30
C GLY A 298 21.50 -5.46 -8.53
N GLU A 299 21.10 -6.33 -7.61
CA GLU A 299 19.93 -7.18 -7.71
C GLU A 299 18.96 -6.87 -6.57
N ILE A 300 17.67 -7.03 -6.83
CA ILE A 300 16.59 -6.82 -5.84
C ILE A 300 15.86 -8.15 -5.66
N TYR A 301 15.72 -8.57 -4.40
CA TYR A 301 15.07 -9.81 -4.01
C TYR A 301 13.91 -9.51 -3.05
N ILE A 302 12.69 -9.76 -3.50
CA ILE A 302 11.46 -9.65 -2.72
C ILE A 302 11.19 -10.97 -1.99
N ASP A 303 10.77 -10.87 -0.74
CA ASP A 303 10.36 -12.00 0.07
C ASP A 303 9.08 -12.64 -0.49
N PRO A 304 8.91 -13.96 -0.35
CA PRO A 304 7.62 -14.57 -0.60
C PRO A 304 6.56 -13.95 0.32
N PRO A 305 5.27 -13.95 -0.09
CA PRO A 305 4.16 -13.60 0.80
C PRO A 305 4.23 -14.37 2.13
N LEU A 306 3.97 -13.68 3.24
CA LEU A 306 3.98 -14.22 4.60
C LEU A 306 2.60 -14.76 5.00
#